data_AF-A0A453T131-F1
#
_entry.id   AF-A0A453T131-F1
#
_cell.length_a   1.000
_cell.length_b   1.000
_cell.length_c   1.000
_cell.angle_alpha   90.00
_cell.angle_beta   90.00
_cell.angle_gamma   90.00
#
_symmetry.space_group_name_H-M   'P 1'
#
loop_
_entity.id
_entity.type
_entity.pdbx_description
1 polymer ?
#
loop_
_entity_poly.entity_id
_entity_poly.type
_entity_poly.pdbx_seq_one_letter_code
_entity_poly.pdbx_strand_id
1 'polypeptide(L)'
;GDGSDLELQKQQWCRTQDALKGRLVLEDDFEWSLPSVSSNSDQSDARGKLKYIGGFDISFLKEDPSTACAAVVVLDADTLEIVHEEFDVVRMQVPYIPGFLAFREAPILLGLLEKLKINAQHFYPQLLMVDGNGLLHPRGFGLACHLGVLADLPTIGVGKNVG
;
A
#
# COMPACT_ATOMS: atom_id res chain seq x y z
N GLY A 1 5.57 -24.06 25.08
CA GLY A 1 4.90 -22.77 25.32
C GLY A 1 4.89 -22.00 24.04
N ASP A 2 6.03 -21.42 23.65
CA ASP A 2 6.20 -20.50 22.52
C ASP A 2 5.74 -21.04 21.14
N GLY A 3 6.04 -22.31 20.82
CA GLY A 3 5.73 -22.88 19.51
C GLY A 3 4.23 -23.04 19.18
N SER A 4 3.35 -23.18 20.16
CA SER A 4 1.90 -23.30 19.91
C SER A 4 1.27 -21.95 19.57
N ASP A 5 1.76 -20.87 20.19
CA ASP A 5 1.19 -19.54 20.06
C ASP A 5 1.51 -18.94 18.69
N LEU A 6 2.74 -19.17 18.20
CA LEU A 6 3.14 -18.80 16.85
C LEU A 6 2.32 -19.52 15.76
N GLU A 7 2.01 -20.80 15.97
CA GLU A 7 1.23 -21.59 15.02
C GLU A 7 -0.23 -21.12 14.98
N LEU A 8 -0.83 -20.87 16.14
CA LEU A 8 -2.15 -20.25 16.26
C LEU A 8 -2.20 -18.88 15.56
N GLN A 9 -1.18 -18.04 15.77
CA GLN A 9 -1.07 -16.73 15.13
C GLN A 9 -1.03 -16.84 13.60
N LYS A 10 -0.22 -17.76 13.06
CA LYS A 10 -0.15 -18.03 11.61
C LYS A 10 -1.48 -18.49 11.06
N GLN A 11 -2.18 -19.38 11.75
CA GLN A 11 -3.51 -19.84 11.32
C GLN A 11 -4.53 -18.70 11.29
N GLN A 12 -4.51 -17.82 12.29
CA GLN A 12 -5.36 -16.63 12.30
C GLN A 12 -5.03 -15.69 11.14
N TRP A 13 -3.75 -15.45 10.87
CA TRP A 13 -3.32 -14.59 9.76
C TRP A 13 -3.65 -15.20 8.38
N CYS A 14 -3.52 -16.51 8.20
CA CYS A 14 -3.98 -17.21 7.00
C CYS A 14 -5.46 -16.91 6.74
N ARG A 15 -6.33 -17.13 7.74
CA ARG A 15 -7.77 -16.86 7.63
C ARG A 15 -8.06 -15.40 7.31
N THR A 16 -7.32 -14.49 7.90
CA THR A 16 -7.47 -13.05 7.67
C THR A 16 -7.08 -12.68 6.23
N GLN A 17 -5.96 -13.21 5.71
CA GLN A 17 -5.58 -13.02 4.31
C GLN A 17 -6.63 -13.58 3.36
N ASP A 18 -7.18 -14.78 3.62
CA ASP A 18 -8.17 -15.40 2.75
C ASP A 18 -9.48 -14.58 2.73
N ALA A 19 -9.91 -14.09 3.90
CA ALA A 19 -11.09 -13.23 4.02
C ALA A 19 -10.91 -11.88 3.29
N LEU A 20 -9.76 -11.23 3.46
CA LEU A 20 -9.47 -9.96 2.79
C LEU A 20 -9.25 -10.15 1.29
N LYS A 21 -8.61 -11.24 0.87
CA LYS A 21 -8.40 -11.58 -0.54
C LYS A 21 -9.71 -11.72 -1.30
N GLY A 22 -10.76 -12.23 -0.65
CA GLY A 22 -12.11 -12.30 -1.23
C GLY A 22 -12.73 -10.93 -1.58
N ARG A 23 -12.11 -9.83 -1.15
CA ARG A 23 -12.52 -8.44 -1.45
C ARG A 23 -11.64 -7.78 -2.51
N LEU A 24 -10.68 -8.50 -3.10
CA LEU A 24 -9.84 -7.93 -4.16
C LEU A 24 -10.68 -7.62 -5.40
N VAL A 25 -10.51 -6.40 -5.91
CA VAL A 25 -10.92 -6.00 -7.25
C VAL A 25 -9.70 -6.12 -8.15
N LEU A 26 -9.83 -6.86 -9.26
CA LEU A 26 -8.74 -7.16 -10.20
C LEU A 26 -8.91 -6.47 -11.55
N GLU A 27 -9.98 -5.71 -11.70
CA GLU A 27 -10.35 -4.96 -12.89
C GLU A 27 -10.31 -3.47 -12.55
N ASP A 28 -10.11 -2.63 -13.56
CA ASP A 28 -10.12 -1.18 -13.38
C ASP A 28 -11.55 -0.70 -13.06
N ASP A 29 -11.79 -0.30 -11.81
CA ASP A 29 -13.06 0.22 -11.31
C ASP A 29 -12.86 1.58 -10.65
N PHE A 30 -12.41 2.56 -11.44
CA PHE A 30 -12.12 3.91 -10.96
C PHE A 30 -12.75 5.00 -11.84
N GLU A 31 -13.14 6.10 -11.20
CA GLU A 31 -13.83 7.24 -11.83
C GLU A 31 -12.89 8.19 -12.60
N TRP A 32 -11.60 7.85 -12.70
CA TRP A 32 -10.59 8.66 -13.36
C TRP A 32 -9.93 7.96 -14.56
N SER A 33 -9.27 8.71 -15.42
CA SER A 33 -8.52 8.19 -16.57
C SER A 33 -7.02 8.40 -16.39
N LEU A 34 -6.23 7.47 -16.92
CA LEU A 34 -4.79 7.62 -17.02
C LEU A 34 -4.44 8.70 -18.05
N PRO A 35 -3.36 9.47 -17.85
CA PRO A 35 -2.84 10.36 -18.88
C PRO A 35 -2.55 9.53 -20.13
N SER A 36 -3.27 9.77 -21.23
CA SER A 36 -3.15 8.97 -22.45
C SER A 36 -1.72 9.07 -23.00
N VAL A 37 -0.97 7.96 -22.98
CA VAL A 37 0.30 7.84 -23.71
C VAL A 37 -0.07 7.65 -25.19
N SER A 38 -0.31 8.76 -25.88
CA SER A 38 -0.66 8.85 -27.31
C SER A 38 -1.94 8.11 -27.75
N SER A 39 -3.04 8.84 -27.92
CA SER A 39 -4.09 8.51 -28.89
C SER A 39 -4.91 9.77 -29.19
N ASN A 40 -4.92 10.19 -30.46
CA ASN A 40 -5.92 11.10 -31.01
C ASN A 40 -7.31 10.47 -30.88
N SER A 41 -7.97 10.65 -29.74
CA SER A 41 -9.39 10.37 -29.60
C SER A 41 -10.07 11.59 -29.01
N ASP A 42 -10.75 12.33 -29.89
CA ASP A 42 -11.83 13.27 -29.58
C ASP A 42 -13.02 12.51 -28.95
N GLN A 43 -12.78 11.78 -27.87
CA GLN A 43 -13.82 11.31 -26.98
C GLN A 43 -13.62 12.03 -25.66
N SER A 44 -14.57 12.90 -25.35
CA SER A 44 -14.75 13.48 -24.03
C SER A 44 -14.92 12.36 -23.02
N ASP A 45 -13.82 11.86 -22.46
CA ASP A 45 -13.88 10.95 -21.32
C ASP A 45 -14.48 11.76 -20.17
N ALA A 46 -15.70 11.38 -19.76
CA ALA A 46 -16.40 12.04 -18.67
C ALA A 46 -15.73 11.79 -17.30
N ARG A 47 -14.77 10.84 -17.24
CA ARG A 47 -13.98 10.53 -16.06
C ARG A 47 -12.97 11.64 -15.77
N GLY A 48 -12.78 11.94 -14.48
CA GLY A 48 -11.75 12.87 -14.04
C GLY A 48 -10.35 12.40 -14.44
N LYS A 49 -9.33 13.25 -14.36
CA LYS A 49 -7.94 12.81 -14.58
C LYS A 49 -7.32 12.29 -13.27
N LEU A 50 -6.39 11.34 -13.35
CA LEU A 50 -5.48 11.04 -12.25
C LEU A 50 -4.65 12.31 -11.90
N LYS A 51 -4.74 12.77 -10.66
CA LYS A 51 -4.05 13.97 -10.15
C LYS A 51 -2.94 13.65 -9.16
N TYR A 52 -3.18 12.70 -8.24
CA TYR A 52 -2.25 12.44 -7.15
C TYR A 52 -1.92 10.96 -7.00
N ILE A 53 -0.63 10.66 -6.94
CA ILE A 53 -0.08 9.32 -6.73
C ILE A 53 0.66 9.32 -5.40
N GLY A 54 0.25 8.46 -4.48
CA GLY A 54 0.95 8.25 -3.21
C GLY A 54 2.02 7.17 -3.36
N GLY A 55 3.18 7.36 -2.76
CA GLY A 55 4.25 6.35 -2.68
C GLY A 55 4.54 6.03 -1.22
N PHE A 56 4.48 4.75 -0.85
CA PHE A 56 4.78 4.26 0.49
C PHE A 56 6.10 3.48 0.53
N ASP A 57 6.90 3.74 1.57
CA ASP A 57 8.09 2.93 1.92
C ASP A 57 8.18 2.77 3.45
N ILE A 58 8.79 1.66 3.88
CA ILE A 58 9.21 1.45 5.27
C ILE A 58 10.67 1.02 5.28
N SER A 59 11.49 1.80 5.95
CA SER A 59 12.92 1.57 6.08
C SER A 59 13.31 1.34 7.55
N PHE A 60 14.06 0.27 7.81
CA PHE A 60 14.52 -0.09 9.16
C PHE A 60 15.82 0.63 9.51
N LEU A 61 15.96 1.07 10.76
CA LEU A 61 17.22 1.62 11.26
C LEU A 61 18.29 0.52 11.30
N LYS A 62 19.50 0.84 10.86
CA LYS A 62 20.60 -0.14 10.79
C LYS A 62 21.10 -0.53 12.18
N GLU A 63 21.08 0.41 13.10
CA GLU A 63 21.56 0.27 14.47
C GLU A 63 20.54 -0.45 15.37
N ASP A 64 19.24 -0.26 15.09
CA ASP A 64 18.14 -0.90 15.80
C ASP A 64 17.05 -1.41 14.82
N PRO A 65 17.12 -2.68 14.38
CA PRO A 65 16.13 -3.27 13.47
C PRO A 65 14.71 -3.38 14.06
N SER A 66 14.53 -3.10 15.35
CA SER A 66 13.20 -2.97 15.96
C SER A 66 12.57 -1.60 15.74
N THR A 67 13.33 -0.64 15.23
CA THR A 67 12.85 0.70 14.88
C THR A 67 12.83 0.87 13.36
N ALA A 68 11.75 1.43 12.84
CA ALA A 68 11.57 1.72 11.42
C ALA A 68 11.03 3.13 11.21
N CYS A 69 11.33 3.72 10.05
CA CYS A 69 10.68 4.91 9.57
C CYS A 69 9.74 4.50 8.43
N ALA A 70 8.45 4.78 8.58
CA ALA A 70 7.49 4.67 7.51
C ALA A 70 7.25 6.06 6.92
N ALA A 71 7.14 6.14 5.60
CA ALA A 71 6.90 7.40 4.91
C ALA A 71 5.86 7.24 3.79
N VAL A 72 5.13 8.32 3.55
CA VAL A 72 4.30 8.51 2.35
C VAL A 72 4.67 9.82 1.69
N VAL A 73 4.86 9.77 0.38
CA VAL A 73 5.00 10.96 -0.47
C VAL A 73 3.82 11.02 -1.43
N VAL A 74 3.32 12.22 -1.71
CA VAL A 74 2.29 12.44 -2.74
C VAL A 74 2.94 13.22 -3.87
N LEU A 75 2.80 12.68 -5.07
CA LEU A 75 3.23 13.32 -6.30
C LEU A 75 2.02 13.85 -7.06
N ASP A 76 2.17 15.02 -7.67
CA ASP A 76 1.30 15.43 -8.78
C ASP A 76 1.57 14.53 -10.00
N ALA A 77 0.53 13.95 -10.57
CA ALA A 77 0.64 12.90 -11.59
C ALA A 77 1.15 13.42 -12.95
N ASP A 78 1.03 14.74 -13.21
CA ASP A 78 1.46 15.35 -14.46
C ASP A 78 2.90 15.81 -14.41
N THR A 79 3.30 16.41 -13.29
CA THR A 79 4.62 17.02 -13.11
C THR A 79 5.61 16.10 -12.41
N LEU A 80 5.10 15.09 -11.67
CA LEU A 80 5.86 14.24 -10.74
C LEU A 80 6.55 15.03 -9.62
N GLU A 81 6.12 16.27 -9.37
CA GLU A 81 6.59 17.07 -8.25
C GLU A 81 5.96 16.58 -6.94
N ILE A 82 6.74 16.60 -5.86
CA ILE A 82 6.24 16.29 -4.52
C ILE A 82 5.33 17.43 -4.07
N VAL A 83 4.08 17.11 -3.78
CA VAL A 83 3.08 18.07 -3.28
C VAL A 83 2.82 17.90 -1.78
N HIS A 84 3.09 16.72 -1.21
CA HIS A 84 2.97 16.46 0.23
C HIS A 84 3.85 15.29 0.67
N GLU A 85 4.23 15.27 1.95
CA GLU A 85 4.93 14.16 2.57
C GLU A 85 4.52 13.99 4.03
N GLU A 86 4.45 12.75 4.51
CA GLU A 86 4.27 12.41 5.92
C GLU A 86 5.19 11.25 6.27
N PHE A 87 5.69 11.23 7.51
CA PHE A 87 6.45 10.11 8.04
C PHE A 87 6.15 9.90 9.51
N ASP A 88 6.42 8.68 9.98
CA ASP A 88 6.41 8.30 11.39
C ASP A 88 7.55 7.33 11.69
N VAL A 89 8.25 7.57 12.81
CA VAL A 89 9.22 6.62 13.36
C VAL A 89 8.47 5.70 14.34
N VAL A 90 8.51 4.40 14.05
CA VAL A 90 7.72 3.39 14.75
C VAL A 90 8.60 2.28 15.29
N ARG A 91 8.17 1.69 16.41
CA ARG A 91 8.80 0.50 16.98
C ARG A 91 7.98 -0.74 16.61
N MET A 92 8.62 -1.68 15.94
CA MET A 92 7.99 -2.88 15.40
C MET A 92 7.69 -3.87 16.51
N GLN A 93 6.40 -4.12 16.73
CA GLN A 93 5.92 -5.08 17.73
C GLN A 93 5.71 -6.48 17.15
N VAL A 94 5.44 -6.56 15.85
CA VAL A 94 5.16 -7.81 15.14
C VAL A 94 6.45 -8.36 14.54
N PRO A 95 6.84 -9.62 14.82
CA PRO A 95 8.02 -10.23 14.25
C PRO A 95 7.86 -10.45 12.73
N TYR A 96 8.99 -10.48 12.01
CA TYR A 96 8.98 -10.83 10.60
C TYR A 96 8.68 -12.32 10.43
N ILE A 97 7.58 -12.63 9.76
CA ILE A 97 7.23 -13.98 9.32
C ILE A 97 7.08 -13.98 7.79
N PRO A 98 7.87 -14.77 7.05
CA PRO A 98 7.72 -14.89 5.60
C PRO A 98 6.28 -15.21 5.19
N GLY A 99 5.76 -14.48 4.20
CA GLY A 99 4.36 -14.60 3.74
C GLY A 99 3.33 -13.77 4.54
N PHE A 100 3.75 -13.09 5.61
CA PHE A 100 2.86 -12.32 6.50
C PHE A 100 3.35 -10.90 6.77
N LEU A 101 4.24 -10.36 5.92
CA LEU A 101 4.79 -9.01 6.05
C LEU A 101 3.69 -7.94 6.21
N ALA A 102 2.57 -8.10 5.51
CA ALA A 102 1.46 -7.16 5.56
C ALA A 102 0.89 -6.93 6.96
N PHE A 103 0.88 -7.94 7.84
CA PHE A 103 0.40 -7.77 9.23
C PHE A 103 1.32 -6.89 10.07
N ARG A 104 2.59 -6.81 9.67
CA ARG A 104 3.59 -5.99 10.32
C ARG A 104 3.54 -4.54 9.82
N GLU A 105 3.25 -4.32 8.55
CA GLU A 105 3.46 -3.03 7.88
C GLU A 105 2.16 -2.30 7.51
N ALA A 106 1.11 -3.00 7.07
CA ALA A 106 -0.14 -2.37 6.65
C ALA A 106 -0.78 -1.48 7.74
N PRO A 107 -0.81 -1.85 9.05
CA PRO A 107 -1.35 -0.97 10.08
C PRO A 107 -0.60 0.37 10.21
N ILE A 108 0.72 0.36 9.97
CA ILE A 108 1.55 1.57 10.02
C ILE A 108 1.24 2.46 8.81
N LEU A 109 1.17 1.87 7.61
CA LEU A 109 0.87 2.59 6.38
C LEU A 109 -0.55 3.19 6.39
N LEU A 110 -1.53 2.47 6.95
CA LEU A 110 -2.89 2.99 7.17
C LEU A 110 -2.89 4.18 8.14
N GLY A 111 -2.07 4.13 9.19
CA GLY A 111 -1.90 5.26 10.11
C GLY A 111 -1.38 6.51 9.41
N LEU A 112 -0.38 6.36 8.53
CA LEU A 112 0.11 7.46 7.69
C LEU A 112 -0.92 7.98 6.70
N LEU A 113 -1.73 7.10 6.11
CA LEU A 113 -2.80 7.49 5.20
C LEU A 113 -3.87 8.32 5.93
N GLU A 114 -4.24 7.95 7.16
CA GLU A 114 -5.14 8.74 8.00
C GLU A 114 -4.51 10.09 8.40
N LYS A 115 -3.22 10.11 8.73
CA LYS A 115 -2.48 11.36 9.01
C LYS A 115 -2.49 12.30 7.79
N LEU A 116 -2.22 11.77 6.60
CA LEU A 116 -2.31 12.51 5.33
C LEU A 116 -3.72 13.03 5.09
N LYS A 117 -4.75 12.21 5.33
CA LYS A 117 -6.16 12.63 5.21
C LYS A 117 -6.50 13.81 6.13
N ILE A 118 -5.97 13.81 7.35
CA ILE A 118 -6.18 14.89 8.33
C ILE A 118 -5.40 16.16 7.93
N ASN A 119 -4.14 16.01 7.55
CA ASN A 119 -3.22 17.14 7.35
C ASN A 119 -3.32 17.77 5.96
N ALA A 120 -3.64 16.98 4.93
CA ALA A 120 -3.55 17.36 3.54
C ALA A 120 -4.61 16.65 2.66
N GLN A 121 -5.87 16.64 3.09
CA GLN A 121 -6.98 15.99 2.37
C GLN A 121 -7.07 16.37 0.88
N HIS A 122 -6.73 17.62 0.53
CA HIS A 122 -6.76 18.10 -0.86
C HIS A 122 -5.71 17.44 -1.76
N PHE A 123 -4.65 16.87 -1.18
CA PHE A 123 -3.64 16.05 -1.84
C PHE A 123 -3.85 14.55 -1.60
N TYR A 124 -5.05 14.12 -1.17
CA TYR A 124 -5.30 12.71 -0.93
C TYR A 124 -5.14 11.89 -2.23
N PRO A 125 -4.30 10.84 -2.24
CA PRO A 125 -3.93 10.13 -3.46
C PRO A 125 -5.09 9.28 -4.00
N GLN A 126 -5.18 9.21 -5.33
CA GLN A 126 -6.13 8.35 -6.04
C GLN A 126 -5.56 6.96 -6.33
N LEU A 127 -4.23 6.84 -6.31
CA LEU A 127 -3.47 5.62 -6.56
C LEU A 127 -2.30 5.55 -5.59
N LEU A 128 -2.06 4.38 -5.02
CA LEU A 128 -0.94 4.13 -4.13
C LEU A 128 0.08 3.18 -4.77
N MET A 129 1.34 3.57 -4.78
CA MET A 129 2.49 2.73 -5.09
C MET A 129 3.11 2.27 -3.77
N VAL A 130 3.27 0.96 -3.61
CA VAL A 130 3.75 0.36 -2.36
C VAL A 130 5.03 -0.41 -2.64
N ASP A 131 6.11 -0.12 -1.91
CA ASP A 131 7.35 -0.93 -1.98
C ASP A 131 7.10 -2.32 -1.35
N GLY A 132 6.58 -3.23 -2.17
CA GLY A 132 6.17 -4.55 -1.72
C GLY A 132 5.33 -5.26 -2.77
N ASN A 133 5.09 -6.55 -2.56
CA ASN A 133 4.35 -7.38 -3.50
C ASN A 133 2.83 -7.19 -3.38
N GLY A 134 2.13 -7.30 -4.51
CA GLY A 134 0.66 -7.43 -4.57
C GLY A 134 0.25 -8.88 -4.80
N LEU A 135 -0.31 -9.17 -5.99
CA LEU A 135 -0.69 -10.54 -6.40
C LEU A 135 0.51 -11.49 -6.53
N LEU A 136 1.70 -10.97 -6.84
CA LEU A 136 2.95 -11.74 -6.88
C LEU A 136 3.44 -12.08 -5.47
N HIS A 137 2.67 -12.88 -4.76
CA HIS A 137 2.90 -13.31 -3.39
C HIS A 137 2.54 -14.79 -3.27
N PRO A 138 3.18 -15.61 -2.41
CA PRO A 138 2.90 -17.05 -2.30
C PRO A 138 1.41 -17.39 -2.06
N ARG A 139 0.67 -16.45 -1.47
CA ARG A 139 -0.79 -16.57 -1.23
C ARG A 139 -1.65 -15.72 -2.18
N GLY A 140 -1.05 -15.04 -3.15
CA GLY A 140 -1.74 -14.10 -4.05
C GLY A 140 -2.34 -12.90 -3.31
N PHE A 141 -1.73 -12.48 -2.19
CA PHE A 141 -2.24 -11.42 -1.31
C PHE A 141 -1.09 -10.81 -0.49
N GLY A 142 -0.20 -10.08 -1.17
CA GLY A 142 0.92 -9.37 -0.56
C GLY A 142 0.52 -8.04 0.09
N LEU A 143 1.52 -7.27 0.51
CA LEU A 143 1.35 -5.98 1.18
C LEU A 143 0.48 -4.99 0.40
N ALA A 144 0.72 -4.82 -0.90
CA ALA A 144 -0.03 -3.86 -1.72
C ALA A 144 -1.53 -4.23 -1.77
N CYS A 145 -1.83 -5.50 -2.04
CA CYS A 145 -3.20 -6.04 -2.01
C CYS A 145 -3.87 -5.85 -0.64
N HIS A 146 -3.14 -6.15 0.44
CA HIS A 146 -3.65 -6.01 1.80
C HIS A 146 -3.98 -4.56 2.10
N LEU A 147 -3.06 -3.64 1.80
CA LEU A 147 -3.26 -2.21 2.00
C LEU A 147 -4.45 -1.70 1.18
N GLY A 148 -4.53 -2.04 -0.10
CA GLY A 148 -5.60 -1.56 -0.99
C GLY A 148 -6.99 -1.98 -0.54
N VAL A 149 -7.15 -3.23 -0.11
CA VAL A 149 -8.43 -3.72 0.43
C VAL A 149 -8.84 -3.01 1.73
N LEU A 150 -7.88 -2.67 2.60
CA LEU A 150 -8.18 -1.99 3.86
C LEU A 150 -8.39 -0.48 3.68
N ALA A 151 -7.62 0.14 2.79
CA ALA A 151 -7.69 1.57 2.50
C ALA A 151 -8.83 1.94 1.53
N ASP A 152 -9.40 0.94 0.85
CA ASP A 152 -10.37 1.11 -0.24
C ASP A 152 -9.81 2.03 -1.34
N LEU A 153 -8.56 1.76 -1.73
CA LEU A 153 -7.82 2.53 -2.74
C LEU A 153 -7.13 1.61 -3.75
N PRO A 154 -7.04 2.03 -5.02
CA PRO A 154 -6.17 1.40 -6.00
C PRO A 154 -4.73 1.34 -5.51
N THR A 155 -4.11 0.16 -5.58
CA THR A 155 -2.72 -0.05 -5.17
C THR A 155 -1.92 -0.81 -6.22
N ILE A 156 -0.68 -0.39 -6.46
CA ILE A 156 0.31 -1.11 -7.25
C ILE A 156 1.47 -1.51 -6.33
N GLY A 157 1.78 -2.81 -6.30
CA GLY A 157 2.96 -3.31 -5.61
C GLY A 157 4.20 -3.22 -6.51
N VAL A 158 5.23 -2.51 -6.06
CA VAL A 158 6.50 -2.33 -6.75
C VAL A 158 7.58 -3.15 -6.04
N GLY A 159 7.49 -4.47 -6.17
CA GLY A 159 8.44 -5.39 -5.55
C GLY A 159 9.80 -5.36 -6.24
N LYS A 160 10.88 -5.18 -5.47
CA LYS A 160 12.26 -5.21 -5.99
C LYS A 160 12.78 -6.61 -6.28
N ASN A 161 12.13 -7.66 -5.77
CA ASN A 161 12.52 -9.06 -5.95
C ASN A 161 11.30 -9.96 -6.22
N VAL A 162 11.48 -10.94 -7.10
CA VAL A 162 10.59 -12.10 -7.22
C VAL A 162 10.94 -13.00 -6.04
N GLY A 163 10.04 -13.12 -5.06
CA GLY A 163 10.26 -13.94 -3.87
C GLY A 163 10.46 -15.42 -4.18
#